data_AF-A0A7C3FX70-F1
#
_entry.id   AF-A0A7C3FX70-F1
#
_cell.length_a   1.000
_cell.length_b   1.000
_cell.length_c   1.000
_cell.angle_alpha   90.00
_cell.angle_beta   90.00
_cell.angle_gamma   90.00
#
_symmetry.space_group_name_H-M   'P 1'
#
loop_
_entity.id
_entity.type
_entity.pdbx_description
1 polymer ?
#
loop_
_entity_poly.entity_id
_entity_poly.type
_entity_poly.pdbx_seq_one_letter_code
_entity_poly.pdbx_strand_id
1 'polypeptide(L)'
;MFELAEYIGIIAFAMSGFFVAVRNKLDLLGVLIATFLTALGGGIMRDITVDKVPFTFSHTYPALIVIIVMLTLIIFRFHKRNSLENKPLFILSDSIGLVSFSISGALIAIDVEFNLAGVIAMAFLTAVGGGIVRDVIINEVPFVLKTGFYGTVSIVIALVLYLLHMQNFINFT
;
A
#
# COMPACT_ATOMS: atom_id res chain seq x y z
N MET A 1 9.81 -5.62 13.86
CA MET A 1 9.52 -4.17 14.03
C MET A 1 8.62 -3.60 12.91
N PHE A 2 8.68 -4.13 11.68
CA PHE A 2 7.90 -3.63 10.53
C PHE A 2 6.41 -3.99 10.52
N GLU A 3 6.00 -4.98 11.31
CA GLU A 3 4.67 -5.57 11.21
C GLU A 3 3.52 -4.60 11.48
N LEU A 4 3.71 -3.60 12.37
CA LEU A 4 2.66 -2.62 12.62
C LEU A 4 2.38 -1.75 11.40
N ALA A 5 3.43 -1.26 10.72
CA ALA A 5 3.27 -0.51 9.48
C ALA A 5 2.65 -1.38 8.39
N GLU A 6 3.01 -2.67 8.35
CA GLU A 6 2.42 -3.63 7.42
C GLU A 6 0.92 -3.79 7.64
N TYR A 7 0.48 -4.04 8.88
CA TYR A 7 -0.95 -4.21 9.20
C TYR A 7 -1.77 -2.95 8.91
N ILE A 8 -1.25 -1.78 9.30
CA ILE A 8 -1.92 -0.49 9.02
C ILE A 8 -2.03 -0.28 7.51
N GLY A 9 -0.95 -0.54 6.77
CA GLY A 9 -0.93 -0.42 5.32
C GLY A 9 -1.90 -1.36 4.62
N ILE A 10 -1.96 -2.63 5.03
CA ILE A 10 -2.89 -3.63 4.48
C ILE A 10 -4.35 -3.20 4.72
N ILE A 11 -4.70 -2.77 5.94
CA ILE A 11 -6.05 -2.31 6.26
C ILE A 11 -6.42 -1.09 5.40
N ALA A 12 -5.54 -0.10 5.37
CA ALA A 12 -5.78 1.15 4.68
C ALA A 12 -5.89 0.96 3.15
N PHE A 13 -5.00 0.16 2.56
CA PHE A 13 -5.06 -0.12 1.13
C PHE A 13 -6.17 -1.09 0.73
N ALA A 14 -6.61 -1.99 1.61
CA ALA A 14 -7.83 -2.76 1.38
C ALA A 14 -9.04 -1.82 1.26
N MET A 15 -9.16 -0.83 2.14
CA MET A 15 -10.21 0.20 2.02
C MET A 15 -10.09 1.00 0.72
N SER A 16 -8.89 1.48 0.37
CA SER A 16 -8.64 2.22 -0.88
C SER A 16 -9.04 1.40 -2.11
N GLY A 17 -8.57 0.15 -2.21
CA GLY A 17 -8.89 -0.76 -3.31
C GLY A 17 -10.39 -1.04 -3.45
N PHE A 18 -11.07 -1.25 -2.31
CA PHE A 18 -12.52 -1.41 -2.28
C PHE A 18 -13.26 -0.19 -2.85
N PHE A 19 -12.89 1.02 -2.41
CA PHE A 19 -13.56 2.23 -2.89
C PHE A 19 -13.32 2.48 -4.38
N VAL A 20 -12.12 2.18 -4.89
CA VAL A 20 -11.84 2.27 -6.33
C VAL A 20 -12.65 1.24 -7.12
N ALA A 21 -12.77 0.01 -6.62
CA ALA A 21 -13.58 -1.01 -7.28
C ALA A 21 -15.07 -0.66 -7.33
N VAL A 22 -15.63 -0.19 -6.21
CA VAL A 22 -17.03 0.27 -6.14
C VAL A 22 -17.27 1.45 -7.06
N ARG A 23 -16.36 2.43 -7.09
CA ARG A 23 -16.47 3.59 -7.98
C ARG A 23 -16.51 3.19 -9.45
N ASN A 24 -15.74 2.17 -9.83
CA ASN A 24 -15.69 1.62 -11.17
C ASN A 24 -16.77 0.57 -11.46
N LYS A 25 -17.75 0.38 -10.55
CA LYS A 25 -18.88 -0.53 -10.70
C LYS A 25 -18.46 -1.97 -11.04
N LEU A 26 -17.35 -2.42 -10.47
CA LEU A 26 -16.89 -3.80 -10.64
C LEU A 26 -17.86 -4.78 -9.95
N ASP A 27 -17.90 -6.02 -10.44
CA ASP A 27 -18.62 -7.10 -9.78
C ASP A 27 -17.88 -7.58 -8.52
N LEU A 28 -18.44 -8.57 -7.80
CA LEU A 28 -17.84 -9.05 -6.56
C LEU A 28 -16.41 -9.58 -6.75
N LEU A 29 -16.17 -10.29 -7.86
CA LEU A 29 -14.84 -10.81 -8.18
C LEU A 29 -13.87 -9.66 -8.46
N GLY A 30 -14.27 -8.65 -9.23
CA GLY A 30 -13.47 -7.46 -9.48
C GLY A 30 -13.18 -6.66 -8.20
N VAL A 31 -14.14 -6.55 -7.27
CA VAL A 31 -13.92 -5.95 -5.95
C VAL A 31 -12.88 -6.73 -5.15
N LEU A 32 -12.99 -8.07 -5.12
CA LEU A 32 -12.01 -8.93 -4.45
C LEU A 32 -10.61 -8.70 -5.02
N ILE A 33 -10.46 -8.82 -6.34
CA ILE A 33 -9.17 -8.69 -7.03
C ILE A 33 -8.55 -7.31 -6.79
N ALA A 34 -9.31 -6.23 -7.00
CA ALA A 34 -8.81 -4.87 -6.81
C ALA A 34 -8.38 -4.60 -5.36
N THR A 35 -9.16 -5.08 -4.39
CA THR A 35 -8.86 -4.91 -2.95
C THR A 35 -7.57 -5.66 -2.59
N PHE A 36 -7.43 -6.92 -3.02
CA PHE A 36 -6.24 -7.73 -2.76
C PHE A 36 -4.99 -7.16 -3.42
N LEU A 37 -5.06 -6.76 -4.68
CA LEU A 37 -3.93 -6.18 -5.41
C LEU A 37 -3.46 -4.89 -4.76
N THR A 38 -4.39 -4.03 -4.34
CA THR A 38 -4.02 -2.77 -3.66
C THR A 38 -3.36 -3.05 -2.32
N ALA A 39 -3.95 -3.93 -1.52
CA ALA A 39 -3.51 -4.18 -0.14
C ALA A 39 -2.20 -4.97 -0.05
N LEU A 40 -1.99 -5.94 -0.94
CA LEU A 40 -0.90 -6.92 -0.81
C LEU A 40 0.14 -6.79 -1.93
N GLY A 41 -0.24 -6.22 -3.09
CA GLY A 41 0.62 -6.19 -4.28
C GLY A 41 1.95 -5.46 -4.06
N GLY A 42 1.92 -4.33 -3.35
CA GLY A 42 3.13 -3.58 -3.01
C GLY A 42 4.10 -4.37 -2.12
N GLY A 43 3.59 -5.03 -1.07
CA GLY A 43 4.38 -5.88 -0.20
C GLY A 43 4.95 -7.10 -0.91
N ILE A 44 4.17 -7.74 -1.80
CA ILE A 44 4.66 -8.86 -2.63
C ILE A 44 5.80 -8.41 -3.54
N MET A 45 5.65 -7.28 -4.24
CA MET A 45 6.71 -6.72 -5.10
C MET A 45 7.96 -6.39 -4.29
N ARG A 46 7.80 -5.77 -3.11
CA ARG A 46 8.89 -5.46 -2.19
C ARG A 46 9.65 -6.71 -1.80
N ASP A 47 8.96 -7.70 -1.25
CA ASP A 47 9.59 -8.89 -0.67
C ASP A 47 10.34 -9.70 -1.73
N ILE A 48 9.75 -9.87 -2.92
CA ILE A 48 10.42 -10.52 -4.06
C ILE A 48 11.68 -9.74 -4.48
N THR A 49 11.64 -8.40 -4.47
CA THR A 49 12.78 -7.57 -4.89
C THR A 49 13.99 -7.72 -3.95
N VAL A 50 13.74 -8.01 -2.67
CA VAL A 50 14.80 -8.23 -1.66
C VAL A 50 15.05 -9.72 -1.38
N ASP A 51 14.62 -10.61 -2.30
CA ASP A 51 14.78 -12.07 -2.20
C ASP A 51 14.21 -12.68 -0.89
N LYS A 52 13.11 -12.12 -0.39
CA LYS A 52 12.37 -12.63 0.77
C LYS A 52 11.06 -13.27 0.30
N VAL A 53 10.63 -14.34 0.98
CA VAL A 53 9.29 -14.90 0.78
C VAL A 53 8.25 -13.86 1.18
N PRO A 54 7.29 -13.48 0.32
CA PRO A 54 6.30 -12.47 0.64
C PRO A 54 5.58 -12.71 1.96
N PHE A 55 5.41 -11.65 2.75
CA PHE A 55 4.72 -11.70 4.05
C PHE A 55 3.32 -12.30 3.94
N THR A 56 2.63 -11.99 2.83
CA THR A 56 1.31 -12.55 2.48
C THR A 56 1.30 -14.07 2.26
N PHE A 57 2.42 -14.66 1.84
CA PHE A 57 2.50 -16.10 1.58
C PHE A 57 3.02 -16.88 2.78
N SER A 58 3.83 -16.25 3.61
CA SER A 58 4.32 -16.86 4.85
C SER A 58 3.30 -16.84 5.99
N HIS A 59 2.37 -15.88 6.00
CA HIS A 59 1.38 -15.72 7.06
C HIS A 59 -0.04 -15.67 6.50
N THR A 60 -1.00 -16.26 7.22
CA THR A 60 -2.42 -16.27 6.83
C THR A 60 -3.13 -14.93 7.13
N TYR A 61 -2.66 -14.19 8.15
CA TYR A 61 -3.32 -12.98 8.64
C TYR A 61 -3.46 -11.85 7.61
N PRO A 62 -2.48 -11.54 6.73
CA PRO A 62 -2.63 -10.52 5.68
C PRO A 62 -3.87 -10.72 4.82
N ALA A 63 -4.07 -11.93 4.29
CA ALA A 63 -5.22 -12.25 3.46
C ALA A 63 -6.53 -12.16 4.27
N LEU A 64 -6.53 -12.63 5.52
CA LEU A 64 -7.69 -12.52 6.42
C LEU A 64 -8.07 -11.06 6.70
N ILE A 65 -7.10 -10.18 6.94
CA ILE A 65 -7.33 -8.75 7.16
C ILE A 65 -8.02 -8.14 5.95
N VAL A 66 -7.54 -8.41 4.73
CA VAL A 66 -8.15 -7.91 3.49
C VAL A 66 -9.60 -8.37 3.38
N ILE A 67 -9.86 -9.66 3.63
CA ILE A 67 -11.22 -10.22 3.58
C ILE A 67 -12.12 -9.56 4.64
N ILE A 68 -11.65 -9.42 5.88
CA ILE A 68 -12.43 -8.82 6.97
C ILE A 68 -12.79 -7.37 6.67
N VAL A 69 -11.84 -6.57 6.19
CA VAL A 69 -12.07 -5.17 5.80
C VAL A 69 -13.10 -5.10 4.66
N MET A 70 -12.92 -5.91 3.62
CA MET A 70 -13.85 -5.96 2.49
C MET A 70 -15.27 -6.34 2.92
N LEU A 71 -15.43 -7.41 3.70
CA LEU A 71 -16.73 -7.85 4.21
C LEU A 71 -17.38 -6.79 5.10
N THR A 72 -16.59 -6.14 5.96
CA THR A 72 -17.08 -5.06 6.83
C THR A 72 -17.63 -3.90 6.00
N LEU A 73 -16.90 -3.45 4.97
CA LEU A 73 -17.36 -2.37 4.09
C LEU A 73 -18.63 -2.75 3.30
N ILE A 74 -18.77 -4.02 2.91
CA ILE A 74 -19.99 -4.54 2.27
C ILE A 74 -21.17 -4.54 3.25
N ILE A 75 -20.98 -5.04 4.47
CA ILE A 75 -22.02 -5.11 5.51
C ILE A 75 -22.55 -3.72 5.85
N PHE A 76 -21.65 -2.74 6.01
CA PHE A 76 -22.02 -1.33 6.24
C PHE A 76 -22.51 -0.61 4.97
N ARG A 77 -22.71 -1.33 3.86
CA ARG A 77 -23.28 -0.84 2.59
C ARG A 77 -22.50 0.32 1.98
N PHE A 78 -21.20 0.42 2.20
CA PHE A 78 -20.36 1.44 1.55
C PHE A 78 -20.37 1.29 0.01
N HIS A 79 -20.68 0.12 -0.52
CA HIS A 79 -20.89 -0.09 -1.96
C HIS A 79 -22.11 0.66 -2.55
N LYS A 80 -23.07 1.11 -1.70
CA LYS A 80 -24.29 1.83 -2.16
C LYS A 80 -24.14 3.35 -2.04
N ARG A 81 -23.07 3.83 -1.39
CA ARG A 81 -22.80 5.26 -1.25
C ARG A 81 -22.37 5.84 -2.58
N ASN A 82 -22.74 7.10 -2.82
CA ASN A 82 -22.38 7.78 -4.05
C ASN A 82 -20.87 8.00 -4.13
N SER A 83 -20.32 8.08 -5.35
CA SER A 83 -18.88 8.23 -5.59
C SER A 83 -18.26 9.45 -4.90
N LEU A 84 -19.05 10.52 -4.70
CA LEU A 84 -18.64 11.72 -3.98
C LEU A 84 -18.41 11.48 -2.48
N GLU A 85 -19.24 10.65 -1.83
CA GLU A 85 -19.12 10.33 -0.40
C GLU A 85 -17.93 9.41 -0.11
N ASN A 86 -17.59 8.55 -1.08
CA ASN A 86 -16.46 7.63 -0.97
C ASN A 86 -15.11 8.32 -1.26
N LYS A 87 -15.11 9.47 -1.96
CA LYS A 87 -13.89 10.21 -2.30
C LYS A 87 -13.03 10.61 -1.09
N PRO A 88 -13.55 11.23 -0.01
CA PRO A 88 -12.74 11.56 1.15
C PRO A 88 -12.19 10.32 1.88
N LEU A 89 -12.99 9.25 1.97
CA LEU A 89 -12.57 7.99 2.60
C LEU A 89 -11.48 7.29 1.78
N PHE A 90 -11.60 7.32 0.45
CA PHE A 90 -10.55 6.87 -0.45
C PHE A 90 -9.26 7.66 -0.22
N ILE A 91 -9.28 9.00 -0.29
CA ILE A 91 -8.07 9.82 -0.11
C ILE A 91 -7.41 9.56 1.24
N LEU A 92 -8.20 9.49 2.31
CA LEU A 92 -7.68 9.25 3.65
C LEU A 92 -7.02 7.87 3.76
N SER A 93 -7.75 6.81 3.37
CA SER A 93 -7.24 5.43 3.45
C SER A 93 -6.02 5.22 2.55
N ASP A 94 -6.05 5.75 1.33
CA ASP A 94 -4.95 5.67 0.38
C ASP A 94 -3.69 6.41 0.88
N SER A 95 -3.86 7.59 1.51
CA SER A 95 -2.75 8.35 2.10
C SER A 95 -2.13 7.62 3.31
N ILE A 96 -2.96 7.01 4.17
CA ILE A 96 -2.46 6.22 5.32
C ILE A 96 -1.67 5.01 4.80
N GLY A 97 -2.22 4.29 3.80
CA GLY A 97 -1.54 3.16 3.17
C GLY A 97 -0.20 3.56 2.58
N LEU A 98 -0.16 4.68 1.84
CA LEU A 98 1.05 5.21 1.23
C LEU A 98 2.14 5.48 2.28
N VAL A 99 1.81 6.18 3.37
CA VAL A 99 2.77 6.49 4.43
C VAL A 99 3.28 5.21 5.08
N SER A 100 2.39 4.31 5.47
CA SER A 100 2.75 3.05 6.12
C SER A 100 3.65 2.16 5.26
N PHE A 101 3.33 1.98 3.99
CA PHE A 101 4.14 1.17 3.08
C PHE A 101 5.43 1.88 2.61
N SER A 102 5.45 3.21 2.58
CA SER A 102 6.71 3.95 2.37
C SER A 102 7.67 3.72 3.52
N ILE A 103 7.18 3.75 4.77
CA ILE A 103 7.98 3.45 5.96
C ILE A 103 8.47 1.99 5.90
N SER A 104 7.56 1.03 5.72
CA SER A 104 7.90 -0.40 5.67
C SER A 104 8.93 -0.71 4.56
N GLY A 105 8.71 -0.20 3.34
CA GLY A 105 9.60 -0.38 2.21
C GLY A 105 10.98 0.26 2.40
N ALA A 106 11.03 1.49 2.94
CA ALA A 106 12.29 2.16 3.24
C ALA A 106 13.10 1.40 4.29
N LEU A 107 12.46 1.00 5.39
CA LEU A 107 13.16 0.30 6.47
C LEU A 107 13.67 -1.08 6.04
N ILE A 108 12.89 -1.82 5.24
CA ILE A 108 13.34 -3.10 4.67
C ILE A 108 14.51 -2.90 3.72
N ALA A 109 14.52 -1.83 2.92
CA ALA A 109 15.64 -1.54 2.03
C ALA A 109 16.91 -1.15 2.80
N ILE A 110 16.77 -0.42 3.92
CA ILE A 110 17.90 -0.09 4.81
C ILE A 110 18.43 -1.37 5.49
N ASP A 111 17.54 -2.26 5.95
CA ASP A 111 17.88 -3.55 6.57
C ASP A 111 18.70 -4.46 5.64
N VAL A 112 18.47 -4.38 4.32
CA VAL A 112 19.28 -5.09 3.31
C VAL A 112 20.41 -4.24 2.71
N GLU A 113 20.79 -3.16 3.40
CA GLU A 113 21.92 -2.28 3.06
C GLU A 113 21.87 -1.63 1.67
N PHE A 114 20.68 -1.32 1.17
CA PHE A 114 20.55 -0.57 -0.09
C PHE A 114 21.09 0.86 0.07
N ASN A 115 21.68 1.38 -1.02
CA ASN A 115 22.04 2.80 -1.09
C ASN A 115 20.79 3.70 -1.10
N LEU A 116 20.98 5.01 -0.93
CA LEU A 116 19.86 5.98 -0.91
C LEU A 116 18.88 5.82 -2.08
N ALA A 117 19.39 5.63 -3.30
CA ALA A 117 18.54 5.46 -4.47
C ALA A 117 17.69 4.19 -4.38
N GLY A 118 18.28 3.08 -3.92
CA GLY A 118 17.57 1.83 -3.65
C GLY A 118 16.51 1.98 -2.56
N VAL A 119 16.81 2.69 -1.47
CA VAL A 119 15.85 2.94 -0.38
C VAL A 119 14.66 3.77 -0.86
N ILE A 120 14.90 4.84 -1.63
CA ILE A 120 13.82 5.64 -2.24
C ILE A 120 12.99 4.79 -3.20
N ALA A 121 13.64 4.03 -4.08
CA ALA A 121 12.95 3.19 -5.05
C ALA A 121 12.09 2.11 -4.39
N MET A 122 12.61 1.45 -3.35
CA MET A 122 11.90 0.41 -2.60
C MET A 122 10.72 0.98 -1.82
N ALA A 123 10.89 2.13 -1.15
CA ALA A 123 9.80 2.81 -0.47
C ALA A 123 8.68 3.15 -1.44
N PHE A 124 9.04 3.72 -2.60
CA PHE A 124 8.08 4.08 -3.64
C PHE A 124 7.37 2.85 -4.22
N LEU A 125 8.13 1.83 -4.64
CA LEU A 125 7.62 0.57 -5.19
C LEU A 125 6.62 -0.09 -4.22
N THR A 126 6.97 -0.17 -2.94
CA THR A 126 6.10 -0.76 -1.91
C THR A 126 4.83 0.06 -1.75
N ALA A 127 4.95 1.39 -1.67
CA ALA A 127 3.85 2.27 -1.35
C ALA A 127 2.85 2.46 -2.50
N VAL A 128 3.32 2.54 -3.75
CA VAL A 128 2.43 2.79 -4.90
C VAL A 128 2.20 1.57 -5.78
N GLY A 129 3.04 0.53 -5.68
CA GLY A 129 3.02 -0.63 -6.58
C GLY A 129 1.66 -1.32 -6.64
N GLY A 130 1.05 -1.63 -5.48
CA GLY A 130 -0.27 -2.26 -5.43
C GLY A 130 -1.37 -1.40 -6.08
N GLY A 131 -1.36 -0.09 -5.82
CA GLY A 131 -2.30 0.86 -6.42
C GLY A 131 -2.12 1.02 -7.93
N ILE A 132 -0.88 1.05 -8.42
CA ILE A 132 -0.57 1.09 -9.85
C ILE A 132 -1.10 -0.17 -10.54
N VAL A 133 -0.82 -1.36 -10.00
CA VAL A 133 -1.29 -2.63 -10.57
C VAL A 133 -2.82 -2.67 -10.63
N ARG A 134 -3.49 -2.26 -9.55
CA ARG A 134 -4.96 -2.11 -9.52
C ARG A 134 -5.42 -1.18 -10.65
N ASP A 135 -4.88 0.04 -10.71
CA ASP A 135 -5.35 1.08 -11.64
C ASP A 135 -5.15 0.66 -13.10
N VAL A 136 -4.02 0.05 -13.43
CA VAL A 136 -3.75 -0.47 -14.78
C VAL A 136 -4.74 -1.57 -15.16
N ILE A 137 -5.03 -2.51 -14.26
CA ILE A 137 -5.97 -3.63 -14.53
C ILE A 137 -7.40 -3.13 -14.78
N ILE A 138 -7.83 -2.08 -14.07
CA ILE A 138 -9.14 -1.47 -14.30
C ILE A 138 -9.15 -0.44 -15.44
N ASN A 139 -8.06 -0.37 -16.21
CA ASN A 139 -7.87 0.53 -17.35
C ASN A 139 -7.99 2.03 -16.99
N GLU A 140 -7.43 2.41 -15.84
CA GLU A 140 -7.34 3.79 -15.37
C GLU A 140 -5.89 4.24 -15.30
N VAL A 141 -5.63 5.51 -15.61
CA VAL A 141 -4.31 6.10 -15.35
C VAL A 141 -4.07 6.11 -13.84
N PRO A 142 -2.96 5.53 -13.34
CA PRO A 142 -2.67 5.41 -11.92
C PRO A 142 -2.77 6.71 -11.15
N PHE A 143 -3.36 6.66 -9.95
CA PHE A 143 -3.63 7.85 -9.13
C PHE A 143 -2.35 8.66 -8.82
N VAL A 144 -1.24 7.98 -8.57
CA VAL A 144 0.07 8.60 -8.34
C VAL A 144 0.54 9.48 -9.50
N LEU A 145 0.15 9.17 -10.74
CA LEU A 145 0.52 9.96 -11.92
C LEU A 145 -0.41 11.16 -12.15
N LYS A 146 -1.61 11.15 -11.54
CA LYS A 146 -2.59 12.24 -11.64
C LYS A 146 -2.37 13.33 -10.58
N THR A 147 -1.63 13.03 -9.51
CA THR A 147 -1.50 13.90 -8.34
C THR A 147 -0.03 14.24 -8.08
N GLY A 148 0.39 15.43 -8.51
CA GLY A 148 1.82 15.82 -8.53
C GLY A 148 2.57 15.72 -7.19
N PHE A 149 1.89 15.87 -6.05
CA PHE A 149 2.50 15.79 -4.72
C PHE A 149 2.44 14.40 -4.09
N TYR A 150 1.60 13.49 -4.56
CA TYR A 150 1.31 12.24 -3.86
C TYR A 150 2.54 11.34 -3.78
N GLY A 151 3.21 11.10 -4.91
CA GLY A 151 4.43 10.29 -4.94
C GLY A 151 5.59 10.90 -4.15
N THR A 152 5.63 12.23 -4.02
CA THR A 152 6.72 12.93 -3.32
C THR A 152 6.74 12.62 -1.83
N VAL A 153 5.60 12.30 -1.22
CA VAL A 153 5.51 11.91 0.21
C VAL A 153 6.36 10.67 0.48
N SER A 154 6.30 9.67 -0.40
CA SER A 154 7.09 8.44 -0.26
C SER A 154 8.60 8.72 -0.33
N ILE A 155 9.01 9.60 -1.26
CA ILE A 155 10.40 10.02 -1.41
C ILE A 155 10.90 10.75 -0.16
N VAL A 156 10.11 11.67 0.40
CA VAL A 156 10.46 12.41 1.62
C VAL A 156 10.61 11.46 2.81
N ILE A 157 9.68 10.52 2.98
CA ILE A 157 9.76 9.51 4.05
C ILE A 157 11.05 8.69 3.93
N ALA A 158 11.34 8.18 2.73
CA ALA A 158 12.54 7.38 2.48
C ALA A 158 13.82 8.17 2.78
N LEU A 159 13.89 9.43 2.34
CA LEU A 159 15.02 10.33 2.59
C LEU A 159 15.23 10.55 4.10
N VAL A 160 14.15 10.87 4.83
CA VAL A 160 14.21 11.11 6.27
C VAL A 160 14.68 9.86 7.01
N LEU A 161 14.11 8.68 6.70
CA LEU A 161 14.50 7.43 7.34
C LEU A 161 15.96 7.05 7.05
N TYR A 162 16.42 7.25 5.82
CA TYR A 162 17.81 7.01 5.45
C TYR A 162 18.77 7.94 6.22
N LEU A 163 18.45 9.23 6.32
CA LEU A 163 19.26 10.19 7.08
C LEU A 163 19.32 9.87 8.58
N LEU A 164 18.19 9.45 9.16
CA LEU A 164 18.13 9.01 10.56
C LEU A 164 18.97 7.75 10.79
N HIS A 165 18.97 6.81 9.84
CA HIS A 165 19.84 5.64 9.88
C HIS A 165 21.32 6.04 9.82
N MET A 166 21.70 6.94 8.91
CA MET A 166 23.09 7.45 8.81
C MET A 166 23.58 8.14 10.08
N GLN A 167 22.67 8.68 10.90
CA GLN A 167 22.96 9.30 12.19
C GLN A 167 22.91 8.31 13.37
N ASN A 168 22.75 7.01 13.11
CA ASN A 168 22.61 5.93 14.10
C ASN A 168 21.38 6.08 15.03
N PHE A 169 20.34 6.81 14.60
CA PHE A 169 19.06 6.86 15.32
C PHE A 169 18.17 5.64 15.05
N ILE A 170 18.41 4.94 13.93
CA ILE A 170 17.68 3.74 13.54
C ILE A 170 18.71 2.63 13.31
N ASN A 171 18.79 1.68 14.24
CA ASN A 171 19.70 0.54 14.16
C ASN A 171 18.90 -0.75 14.00
N PHE A 172 19.31 -1.54 13.01
CA PHE A 172 18.86 -2.92 12.81
C PHE A 172 19.97 -3.81 13.36
N THR A 173 19.90 -4.13 14.65
CA THR A 173 20.77 -5.12 15.32
C THR A 173 20.13 -6.50 15.28
#